data_AF-A0A059XC80-F1
#
_entry.id   AF-A0A059XC80-F1
#
_cell.length_a   1.000
_cell.length_b   1.000
_cell.length_c   1.000
_cell.angle_alpha   90.00
_cell.angle_beta   90.00
_cell.angle_gamma   90.00
#
_symmetry.space_group_name_H-M   'P 1'
#
loop_
_entity.id
_entity.type
_entity.pdbx_description
1 polymer ?
#
loop_
_entity_poly.entity_id
_entity_poly.type
_entity_poly.pdbx_seq_one_letter_code
_entity_poly.pdbx_strand_id
1 'polypeptide(L)'
;MKAETYLTPVLYLPVAERTVDTQFQDMLRDVRDNGYWDQSAQDDPARMKLGYQLHYNLRNGFPLMTERDMTAPILRDGKEPWPSMAEQSIGEIAAFLNGARTHKEYQSYGCYWWGRWLTAEKCEKRGLLKGDNGPGSYGAAWTHFPTL
;
A
#
# COMPACT_ATOMS: atom_id res chain seq x y z
N MET A 1 -17.91 -27.77 -6.55
CA MET A 1 -16.69 -28.00 -5.75
C MET A 1 -16.89 -27.28 -4.43
N LYS A 2 -17.02 -27.99 -3.30
CA LYS A 2 -17.16 -27.33 -2.00
C LYS A 2 -15.79 -26.78 -1.63
N ALA A 3 -15.67 -25.46 -1.50
CA ALA A 3 -14.47 -24.84 -0.97
C ALA A 3 -14.33 -25.28 0.49
N GLU A 4 -13.40 -26.18 0.77
CA GLU A 4 -12.94 -26.40 2.14
C GLU A 4 -12.14 -25.16 2.55
N THR A 5 -12.67 -24.43 3.54
CA THR A 5 -12.04 -23.22 4.04
C THR A 5 -10.87 -23.62 4.94
N TYR A 6 -9.65 -23.60 4.41
CA TYR A 6 -8.42 -23.73 5.22
C TYR A 6 -8.13 -22.41 5.94
N LEU A 7 -8.91 -22.11 6.97
CA LEU A 7 -8.59 -21.02 7.90
C LEU A 7 -7.73 -21.58 9.03
N THR A 8 -6.42 -21.41 8.94
CA THR A 8 -5.53 -21.58 10.10
C THR A 8 -5.26 -20.20 10.69
N PRO A 9 -6.02 -19.76 11.70
CA PRO A 9 -5.79 -18.44 12.29
C PRO A 9 -4.41 -18.39 12.92
N VAL A 10 -3.71 -17.27 12.72
CA VAL A 10 -2.47 -17.00 13.45
C VAL A 10 -2.84 -16.58 14.86
N LEU A 11 -2.52 -17.43 15.84
CA LEU A 11 -2.68 -17.09 17.25
C LEU A 11 -1.55 -16.14 17.66
N TYR A 12 -1.93 -14.90 17.99
CA TYR A 12 -0.98 -13.94 18.54
C TYR A 12 -0.50 -14.37 19.91
N LEU A 13 0.77 -14.07 20.19
CA LEU A 13 1.35 -14.17 21.53
C LEU A 13 0.62 -13.19 22.48
N PRO A 14 0.52 -13.52 23.77
CA PRO A 14 0.15 -12.56 24.81
C PRO A 14 1.01 -11.29 24.70
N VAL A 15 0.45 -10.13 25.02
CA VAL A 15 1.15 -8.83 24.84
C VAL A 15 2.50 -8.81 25.57
N ALA A 16 2.56 -9.40 26.76
CA ALA A 16 3.80 -9.49 27.56
C ALA A 16 4.90 -10.36 26.93
N GLU A 17 4.56 -11.23 25.98
CA GLU A 17 5.50 -12.10 25.26
C GLU A 17 5.85 -11.55 23.87
N ARG A 18 5.27 -10.41 23.47
CA ARG A 18 5.60 -9.75 22.21
C ARG A 18 6.88 -8.95 22.34
N THR A 19 7.62 -8.88 21.24
CA THR A 19 8.85 -8.10 21.13
C THR A 19 8.63 -6.86 20.29
N VAL A 20 9.33 -5.77 20.61
CA VAL A 20 9.34 -4.56 19.78
C VAL A 20 10.05 -4.88 18.46
N ASP A 21 9.46 -4.47 17.34
CA ASP A 21 10.05 -4.59 16.01
C ASP A 21 10.67 -3.24 15.59
N THR A 22 11.97 -3.25 15.30
CA THR A 22 12.72 -2.06 14.87
C THR A 22 13.17 -2.11 13.41
N GLN A 23 12.77 -3.15 12.65
CA GLN A 23 13.32 -3.45 11.33
C GLN A 23 13.14 -2.28 10.35
N PHE A 24 11.96 -1.65 10.36
CA PHE A 24 11.67 -0.52 9.49
C PHE A 24 12.52 0.71 9.82
N GLN A 25 12.66 1.02 11.11
CA GLN A 25 13.41 2.16 11.61
C GLN A 25 14.93 1.97 11.42
N ASP A 26 15.43 0.74 11.60
CA ASP A 26 16.82 0.36 11.33
C ASP A 26 17.15 0.52 9.84
N MET A 27 16.28 0.03 8.96
CA MET A 27 16.42 0.25 7.52
C MET A 27 16.42 1.75 7.18
N LEU A 28 15.49 2.54 7.72
CA LEU A 28 15.44 3.98 7.46
C LEU A 28 16.70 4.70 7.93
N ARG A 29 17.25 4.33 9.10
CA ARG A 29 18.54 4.86 9.59
C ARG A 29 19.67 4.52 8.65
N ASP A 30 19.74 3.30 8.17
CA ASP A 30 20.80 2.84 7.27
C ASP A 30 20.70 3.48 5.86
N VAL A 31 19.50 3.65 5.30
CA VAL A 31 19.28 4.43 4.06
C VAL A 31 19.69 5.89 4.26
N ARG A 32 19.36 6.48 5.41
CA ARG A 32 19.76 7.85 5.74
C ARG A 32 21.27 7.97 5.84
N ASP A 33 21.93 7.12 6.62
CA ASP A 33 23.34 7.31 6.98
C ASP A 33 24.30 6.77 5.92
N ASN A 34 23.93 5.70 5.22
CA ASN A 34 24.80 4.95 4.31
C ASN A 34 24.23 4.82 2.88
N GLY A 35 23.08 5.44 2.57
CA GLY A 35 22.52 5.47 1.23
C GLY A 35 23.28 6.39 0.28
N TYR A 36 23.19 6.13 -1.02
CA TYR A 36 23.72 7.00 -2.08
C TYR A 36 22.63 7.93 -2.62
N TRP A 37 23.01 9.10 -3.11
CA TRP A 37 22.09 10.01 -3.79
C TRP A 37 21.92 9.64 -5.25
N ASP A 38 20.68 9.64 -5.74
CA ASP A 38 20.36 9.47 -7.15
C ASP A 38 19.10 10.27 -7.54
N GLN A 39 18.91 10.48 -8.84
CA GLN A 39 17.72 11.10 -9.40
C GLN A 39 16.58 10.08 -9.44
N SER A 40 15.46 10.37 -8.77
CA SER A 40 14.31 9.48 -8.79
C SER A 40 13.40 9.72 -10.02
N ALA A 41 12.61 8.71 -10.36
CA ALA A 41 11.55 8.82 -11.38
C ALA A 41 10.36 9.70 -10.96
N GLN A 42 10.38 10.25 -9.74
CA GLN A 42 9.41 11.22 -9.22
C GLN A 42 9.92 12.66 -9.29
N ASP A 43 10.98 12.90 -10.09
CA ASP A 43 11.62 14.21 -10.34
C ASP A 43 12.37 14.82 -9.14
N ASP A 44 12.20 14.29 -7.92
CA ASP A 44 13.00 14.67 -6.75
C ASP A 44 14.20 13.74 -6.53
N PRO A 45 15.39 14.26 -6.17
CA PRO A 45 16.52 13.41 -5.77
C PRO A 45 16.24 12.69 -4.45
N ALA A 46 16.72 11.45 -4.32
CA ALA A 46 16.47 10.62 -3.15
C ALA A 46 17.77 9.96 -2.64
N ARG A 47 17.84 9.70 -1.32
CA ARG A 47 18.80 8.75 -0.75
C ARG A 47 18.28 7.34 -0.95
N MET A 48 19.09 6.49 -1.57
CA MET A 48 18.71 5.16 -2.02
C MET A 48 19.71 4.12 -1.55
N LYS A 49 19.23 2.89 -1.40
CA LYS A 49 20.05 1.72 -1.15
C LYS A 49 19.36 0.50 -1.77
N LEU A 50 20.14 -0.36 -2.40
CA LEU A 50 19.61 -1.51 -3.13
C LEU A 50 19.57 -2.74 -2.21
N GLY A 51 18.39 -3.36 -2.13
CA GLY A 51 18.19 -4.63 -1.45
C GLY A 51 18.06 -4.53 0.07
N TYR A 52 16.82 -4.66 0.56
CA TYR A 52 16.50 -4.92 1.96
C TYR A 52 15.46 -6.02 2.06
N GLN A 53 15.49 -6.76 3.16
CA GLN A 53 14.47 -7.75 3.49
C GLN A 53 14.01 -7.50 4.93
N LEU A 54 12.70 -7.36 5.11
CA LEU A 54 12.07 -7.23 6.42
C LEU A 54 11.18 -8.45 6.63
N HIS A 55 11.35 -9.16 7.75
CA HIS A 55 10.63 -10.38 8.05
C HIS A 55 9.81 -10.21 9.33
N TYR A 56 8.48 -10.17 9.19
CA TYR A 56 7.58 -9.98 10.33
C TYR A 56 7.01 -11.32 10.80
N ASN A 57 7.26 -11.68 12.07
CA ASN A 57 6.60 -12.81 12.70
C ASN A 57 5.16 -12.44 13.06
N LEU A 58 4.18 -12.94 12.31
CA LEU A 58 2.76 -12.62 12.54
C LEU A 58 2.22 -13.12 13.90
N ARG A 59 2.91 -14.03 14.61
CA ARG A 59 2.57 -14.36 15.99
C ARG A 59 2.87 -13.21 16.95
N ASN A 60 3.82 -12.33 16.60
CA ASN A 60 4.19 -11.15 17.37
C ASN A 60 3.18 -10.00 17.24
N GLY A 61 2.17 -10.14 16.38
CA GLY A 61 1.16 -9.14 16.08
C GLY A 61 1.12 -8.78 14.59
N PHE A 62 0.29 -7.80 14.25
CA PHE A 62 0.19 -7.26 12.90
C PHE A 62 1.25 -6.16 12.69
N PRO A 63 2.05 -6.19 11.62
CA PRO A 63 3.15 -5.24 11.40
C PRO A 63 2.64 -3.87 10.92
N LEU A 64 1.89 -3.19 11.78
CA LEU A 64 1.47 -1.81 11.58
C LEU A 64 2.46 -0.87 12.26
N MET A 65 2.92 0.13 11.51
CA MET A 65 3.77 1.21 12.01
C MET A 65 3.11 1.93 13.19
N THR A 66 3.88 2.21 14.25
CA THR A 66 3.37 2.82 15.50
C THR A 66 3.92 4.23 15.77
N GLU A 67 4.87 4.70 14.96
CA GLU A 67 5.47 6.04 15.04
C GLU A 67 4.51 7.16 14.68
N ARG A 68 3.40 6.84 14.02
CA ARG A 68 2.32 7.75 13.68
C ARG A 68 1.00 7.00 13.74
N ASP A 69 -0.08 7.76 13.92
CA ASP A 69 -1.41 7.17 13.93
C ASP A 69 -1.81 6.71 12.51
N MET A 70 -1.95 5.40 12.35
CA MET A 70 -2.39 4.77 11.11
C MET A 70 -3.90 4.48 11.10
N THR A 71 -4.57 4.70 12.23
CA THR A 71 -5.94 4.23 12.53
C THR A 71 -6.93 5.37 12.70
N ALA A 72 -6.49 6.59 12.95
CA ALA A 72 -7.36 7.76 12.95
C ALA A 72 -7.86 8.09 11.53
N PRO A 73 -9.12 8.56 11.39
CA PRO A 73 -9.63 9.12 10.14
C PRO A 73 -8.76 10.28 9.65
N ILE A 74 -8.62 10.42 8.33
CA ILE A 74 -7.86 11.52 7.74
C ILE A 74 -8.78 12.73 7.59
N LEU A 75 -8.55 13.73 8.44
CA LEU A 75 -9.30 14.99 8.44
C LEU A 75 -8.91 15.86 7.25
N ARG A 76 -9.91 16.53 6.66
CA ARG A 76 -9.75 17.42 5.51
C ARG A 76 -10.62 18.64 5.71
N ASP A 77 -10.05 19.83 5.50
CA ASP A 77 -10.75 21.10 5.74
C ASP A 77 -12.07 21.19 4.98
N GLY A 78 -13.16 21.36 5.74
CA GLY A 78 -14.52 21.53 5.20
C GLY A 78 -15.07 20.30 4.46
N LYS A 79 -14.55 19.10 4.70
CA LYS A 79 -14.98 17.87 4.03
C LYS A 79 -15.17 16.73 5.03
N GLU A 80 -16.01 15.76 4.65
CA GLU A 80 -16.12 14.50 5.38
C GLU A 80 -14.74 13.82 5.51
N PRO A 81 -14.41 13.29 6.70
CA PRO A 81 -13.16 12.57 6.91
C PRO A 81 -13.03 11.41 5.93
N TRP A 82 -11.80 11.21 5.45
CA TRP A 82 -11.47 9.97 4.76
C TRP A 82 -11.23 8.84 5.76
N PRO A 83 -11.38 7.56 5.34
CA PRO A 83 -10.95 6.44 6.15
C PRO A 83 -9.46 6.58 6.54
N SER A 84 -9.08 5.94 7.64
CA SER A 84 -7.71 5.89 8.13
C SER A 84 -6.76 5.25 7.11
N MET A 85 -5.45 5.47 7.30
CA MET A 85 -4.45 4.84 6.42
C MET A 85 -4.56 3.31 6.40
N ALA A 86 -4.86 2.70 7.56
CA ALA A 86 -5.07 1.26 7.67
C ALA A 86 -6.31 0.79 6.89
N GLU A 87 -7.44 1.49 7.04
CA GLU A 87 -8.69 1.17 6.33
C GLU A 87 -8.54 1.32 4.83
N GLN A 88 -7.92 2.40 4.36
CA GLN A 88 -7.67 2.62 2.93
C GLN A 88 -6.71 1.57 2.35
N SER A 89 -5.74 1.07 3.12
CA SER A 89 -4.82 -0.01 2.69
C SER A 89 -5.56 -1.33 2.51
N ILE A 90 -6.48 -1.64 3.42
CA ILE A 90 -7.36 -2.82 3.31
C ILE A 90 -8.30 -2.66 2.10
N GLY A 91 -8.89 -1.46 1.92
CA GLY A 91 -9.72 -1.12 0.78
C GLY A 91 -9.00 -1.25 -0.55
N GLU A 92 -7.73 -0.86 -0.63
CA GLU A 92 -6.89 -1.01 -1.81
C GLU A 92 -6.68 -2.49 -2.18
N ILE A 93 -6.29 -3.33 -1.21
CA ILE A 93 -6.13 -4.77 -1.44
C ILE A 93 -7.46 -5.40 -1.87
N ALA A 94 -8.57 -5.02 -1.23
CA ALA A 94 -9.91 -5.49 -1.62
C ALA A 94 -10.26 -5.05 -3.06
N ALA A 95 -9.94 -3.82 -3.44
CA ALA A 95 -10.14 -3.34 -4.80
C ALA A 95 -9.34 -4.15 -5.82
N PHE A 96 -8.05 -4.41 -5.54
CA PHE A 96 -7.21 -5.22 -6.42
C PHE A 96 -7.71 -6.65 -6.58
N LEU A 97 -8.12 -7.30 -5.49
CA LEU A 97 -8.71 -8.65 -5.54
C LEU A 97 -9.98 -8.72 -6.41
N ASN A 98 -10.69 -7.60 -6.57
CA ASN A 98 -11.89 -7.49 -7.39
C ASN A 98 -11.63 -6.90 -8.79
N GLY A 99 -10.37 -6.75 -9.20
CA GLY A 99 -10.05 -6.30 -10.56
C GLY A 99 -10.12 -4.79 -10.78
N ALA A 100 -10.28 -3.98 -9.72
CA ALA A 100 -10.39 -2.53 -9.85
C ALA A 100 -9.16 -1.91 -10.54
N ARG A 101 -9.42 -1.01 -11.49
CA ARG A 101 -8.41 -0.39 -12.36
C ARG A 101 -8.49 1.13 -12.38
N THR A 102 -9.65 1.70 -12.11
CA THR A 102 -9.90 3.14 -12.19
C THR A 102 -9.94 3.76 -10.81
N HIS A 103 -9.63 5.05 -10.72
CA HIS A 103 -9.71 5.82 -9.49
C HIS A 103 -11.10 5.74 -8.85
N LYS A 104 -12.15 5.76 -9.67
CA LYS A 104 -13.54 5.65 -9.21
C LYS A 104 -13.82 4.30 -8.56
N GLU A 105 -13.28 3.21 -9.12
CA GLU A 105 -13.40 1.88 -8.51
C GLU A 105 -12.63 1.81 -7.20
N TYR A 106 -11.40 2.35 -7.12
CA TYR A 106 -10.67 2.40 -5.84
C TYR A 106 -11.46 3.14 -4.75
N GLN A 107 -12.12 4.24 -5.11
CA GLN A 107 -12.98 5.00 -4.20
C GLN A 107 -14.19 4.20 -3.71
N SER A 108 -14.77 3.30 -4.51
CA SER A 108 -15.89 2.46 -4.05
C SER A 108 -15.47 1.43 -3.00
N TYR A 109 -14.18 1.15 -2.86
CA TYR A 109 -13.59 0.35 -1.78
C TYR A 109 -13.01 1.21 -0.64
N GLY A 110 -13.26 2.52 -0.65
CA GLY A 110 -12.75 3.43 0.36
C GLY A 110 -11.29 3.83 0.19
N CYS A 111 -10.65 3.60 -0.96
CA CYS A 111 -9.27 3.99 -1.23
C CYS A 111 -9.21 5.27 -2.09
N TYR A 112 -8.72 6.39 -1.51
CA TYR A 112 -8.81 7.72 -2.15
C TYR A 112 -7.47 8.29 -2.62
N TRP A 113 -6.33 7.71 -2.25
CA TRP A 113 -5.00 8.31 -2.52
C TRP A 113 -4.50 8.18 -3.95
N TRP A 114 -5.07 7.30 -4.78
CA TRP A 114 -4.60 7.08 -6.16
C TRP A 114 -4.76 8.31 -7.08
N GLY A 115 -5.64 9.25 -6.73
CA GLY A 115 -6.01 10.37 -7.61
C GLY A 115 -4.82 11.24 -8.02
N ARG A 116 -3.82 11.39 -7.16
CA ARG A 116 -2.59 12.16 -7.44
C ARG A 116 -1.71 11.56 -8.55
N TRP A 117 -1.88 10.27 -8.84
CA TRP A 117 -1.16 9.55 -9.90
C TRP A 117 -1.97 9.43 -11.18
N LEU A 118 -3.28 9.64 -11.11
CA LEU A 118 -4.23 9.42 -12.20
C LEU A 118 -4.84 10.73 -12.71
N THR A 119 -4.04 11.80 -12.73
CA THR A 119 -4.42 13.08 -13.36
C THR A 119 -4.48 12.91 -14.88
N ALA A 120 -5.21 13.80 -15.57
CA ALA A 120 -5.31 13.75 -17.03
C ALA A 120 -3.93 13.75 -17.70
N GLU A 121 -3.05 14.66 -17.29
CA GLU A 121 -1.68 14.78 -17.80
C GLU A 121 -0.85 13.50 -17.57
N LYS A 122 -0.93 12.88 -16.38
CA LYS A 122 -0.16 11.66 -16.06
C LYS A 122 -0.67 10.44 -16.82
N CYS A 123 -1.99 10.33 -17.00
CA CYS A 123 -2.64 9.27 -17.78
C CYS A 123 -2.33 9.43 -19.28
N GLU A 124 -2.42 10.65 -19.82
CA GLU A 124 -2.14 10.94 -21.24
C GLU A 124 -0.71 10.56 -21.65
N LYS A 125 0.29 10.87 -20.79
CA LYS A 125 1.69 10.43 -20.98
C LYS A 125 1.86 8.90 -21.14
N ARG A 126 0.85 8.11 -20.76
CA ARG A 126 0.83 6.64 -20.82
C ARG A 126 -0.22 6.10 -21.80
N GLY A 127 -0.88 6.97 -22.58
CA GLY A 127 -1.96 6.58 -23.48
C GLY A 127 -3.23 6.12 -22.77
N LEU A 128 -3.47 6.60 -21.55
CA LEU A 128 -4.61 6.22 -20.70
C LEU A 128 -5.61 7.37 -20.57
N LEU A 129 -6.87 7.02 -20.31
CA LEU A 129 -7.90 8.00 -19.96
C LEU A 129 -7.67 8.53 -18.54
N LYS A 130 -8.13 9.76 -18.27
CA LYS A 130 -8.08 10.35 -16.92
C LYS A 130 -8.71 9.40 -15.89
N GLY A 131 -7.99 9.14 -14.80
CA GLY A 131 -8.47 8.25 -13.73
C GLY A 131 -8.25 6.77 -14.01
N ASP A 132 -7.62 6.39 -15.12
CA ASP A 132 -7.33 4.99 -15.48
C ASP A 132 -5.88 4.63 -15.11
N ASN A 133 -5.70 3.57 -14.30
CA ASN A 133 -4.39 3.05 -13.89
C ASN A 133 -3.80 2.01 -14.87
N GLY A 134 -4.52 1.71 -15.95
CA GLY A 134 -4.07 0.86 -17.05
C GLY A 134 -4.20 -0.64 -16.79
N PRO A 135 -4.02 -1.46 -17.84
CA PRO A 135 -4.18 -2.92 -17.77
C PRO A 135 -3.03 -3.62 -17.03
N GLY A 136 -1.88 -2.96 -16.86
CA GLY A 136 -0.75 -3.47 -16.06
C GLY A 136 -0.86 -3.15 -14.56
N SER A 137 -1.94 -2.50 -14.12
CA SER A 137 -2.17 -2.25 -12.69
C SER A 137 -2.51 -3.53 -11.93
N TYR A 138 -2.28 -3.55 -10.61
CA TYR A 138 -2.45 -4.73 -9.76
C TYR A 138 -3.80 -5.42 -9.92
N GLY A 139 -4.91 -4.68 -9.82
CA GLY A 139 -6.24 -5.28 -9.92
C GLY A 139 -6.50 -5.94 -11.28
N ALA A 140 -6.21 -5.22 -12.37
CA ALA A 140 -6.32 -5.75 -13.72
C ALA A 140 -5.45 -7.01 -13.90
N ALA A 141 -4.19 -6.96 -13.47
CA ALA A 141 -3.26 -8.07 -13.60
C ALA A 141 -3.61 -9.29 -12.74
N TRP A 142 -4.12 -9.11 -11.52
CA TRP A 142 -4.48 -10.22 -10.62
C TRP A 142 -5.68 -11.02 -11.11
N THR A 143 -6.63 -10.35 -11.77
CA THR A 143 -7.87 -10.99 -12.25
C THR A 143 -7.79 -11.40 -13.72
N HIS A 144 -7.06 -10.62 -14.53
CA HIS A 144 -6.99 -10.75 -15.98
C HIS A 144 -5.56 -10.43 -16.44
N PHE A 145 -4.59 -11.24 -16.00
CA PHE A 145 -3.19 -11.04 -16.37
C PHE A 145 -3.06 -10.96 -17.90
N PRO A 146 -2.49 -9.88 -18.46
CA PRO A 146 -2.32 -9.76 -19.90
C PRO A 146 -1.41 -10.90 -20.39
N THR A 147 -1.92 -11.76 -21.27
CA THR A 147 -1.24 -12.99 -21.72
C THR A 147 -0.80 -12.94 -23.18
N LEU A 148 -0.54 -11.73 -23.71
CA LEU A 148 -0.26 -11.34 -25.10
C LEU A 148 -1.48 -10.80 -25.85
#